data_AF-A0AAE1KSK3-F1
#
_entry.id   AF-A0AAE1KSK3-F1
#
_cell.length_a   1.000
_cell.length_b   1.000
_cell.length_c   1.000
_cell.angle_alpha   90.00
_cell.angle_beta   90.00
_cell.angle_gamma   90.00
#
_symmetry.space_group_name_H-M   'P 1'
#
loop_
_entity.id
_entity.type
_entity.pdbx_description
1 polymer ?
#
loop_
_entity_poly.entity_id
_entity_poly.type
_entity_poly.pdbx_seq_one_letter_code
_entity_poly.pdbx_strand_id
1 'polypeptide(L)'
;MHMTTAIASELLMTMIMYFSSKFDVTTTNPSDVTTTNPSDVTTTNSSDVTTTNPSDVTTTNSSDVTTTNPSDVTTTNPSNVTTTNPSDVNTTNPSDVTTTNSSNVTTTKSSDITTTNPSDVNTTNSSDVNTTNPSDVTTVFLLTLQLHLVKKD
;
A
#
# COMPACT_ATOMS: atom_id res chain seq x y z
N MET A 1 -22.82 -28.66 -8.95
CA MET A 1 -21.76 -28.57 -9.98
C MET A 1 -21.18 -27.14 -10.00
N HIS A 2 -20.61 -26.68 -8.87
CA HIS A 2 -20.07 -25.32 -8.72
C HIS A 2 -18.62 -25.32 -8.18
N MET A 3 -18.05 -26.51 -7.99
CA MET A 3 -16.73 -26.66 -7.40
C MET A 3 -15.61 -26.57 -8.46
N THR A 4 -15.90 -26.84 -9.73
CA THR A 4 -14.89 -26.93 -10.81
C THR A 4 -14.36 -25.58 -11.31
N THR A 5 -15.12 -24.49 -11.20
CA THR A 5 -14.70 -23.17 -11.70
C THR A 5 -13.75 -22.45 -10.74
N ALA A 6 -13.92 -22.65 -9.43
CA ALA A 6 -13.07 -22.04 -8.40
C ALA A 6 -11.65 -22.61 -8.41
N ILE A 7 -11.52 -23.95 -8.41
CA ILE A 7 -10.20 -24.62 -8.53
C ILE A 7 -9.50 -24.33 -9.85
N ALA A 8 -10.23 -24.10 -10.96
CA ALA A 8 -9.60 -23.70 -12.22
C ALA A 8 -9.03 -22.27 -12.16
N SER A 9 -9.70 -21.35 -11.45
CA SER A 9 -9.21 -19.98 -11.24
C SER A 9 -8.03 -19.93 -10.27
N GLU A 10 -8.04 -20.75 -9.22
CA GLU A 10 -6.92 -20.91 -8.28
C GLU A 10 -5.70 -21.60 -8.92
N LEU A 11 -5.93 -22.63 -9.75
CA LEU A 11 -4.84 -23.27 -10.52
C LEU A 11 -4.25 -22.33 -11.57
N LEU A 12 -5.09 -21.52 -12.24
CA LEU A 12 -4.63 -20.53 -13.22
C LEU A 12 -3.78 -19.44 -12.56
N MET A 13 -4.18 -18.97 -11.37
CA MET A 13 -3.38 -18.05 -10.55
C MET A 13 -2.03 -18.67 -10.15
N THR A 14 -2.02 -19.96 -9.80
CA THR A 14 -0.79 -20.68 -9.44
C THR A 14 0.10 -20.96 -10.66
N MET A 15 -0.47 -21.18 -11.85
CA MET A 15 0.27 -21.44 -13.10
C MET A 15 0.96 -20.21 -13.70
N ILE A 16 0.51 -18.99 -13.37
CA ILE A 16 1.17 -17.74 -13.80
C ILE A 16 2.51 -17.53 -13.08
N MET A 17 2.74 -18.17 -11.92
CA MET A 17 3.91 -17.92 -11.07
C MET A 17 5.26 -18.50 -11.55
N TYR A 18 5.35 -19.22 -12.68
CA TYR A 18 6.52 -20.07 -12.99
C TYR A 18 7.42 -19.65 -14.17
N PHE A 19 7.22 -18.52 -14.86
CA PHE A 19 8.10 -18.16 -15.98
C PHE A 19 8.83 -16.82 -15.80
N SER A 20 10.17 -16.87 -15.97
CA SER A 20 11.15 -15.77 -15.88
C SER A 20 10.98 -14.62 -16.90
N SER A 21 9.76 -14.32 -17.32
CA SER A 21 9.42 -13.07 -18.01
C SER A 21 8.58 -12.24 -17.06
N LYS A 22 8.98 -10.99 -16.85
CA LYS A 22 8.18 -10.06 -16.05
C LYS A 22 6.82 -9.90 -16.73
N PHE A 23 5.76 -10.25 -16.02
CA PHE A 23 4.37 -10.06 -16.47
C PHE A 23 3.69 -9.08 -15.53
N ASP A 24 2.71 -8.36 -16.07
CA ASP A 24 1.80 -7.56 -15.27
C ASP A 24 0.76 -8.48 -14.63
N VAL A 25 0.50 -8.28 -13.35
CA VAL A 25 -0.48 -9.04 -12.57
C VAL A 25 -1.64 -8.10 -12.26
N THR A 26 -2.82 -8.40 -12.78
CA THR A 26 -4.05 -7.66 -12.46
C THR A 26 -5.09 -8.61 -11.89
N THR A 27 -5.58 -8.34 -10.68
CA THR A 27 -6.53 -9.21 -9.98
C THR A 27 -7.66 -8.41 -9.33
N THR A 28 -8.85 -9.02 -9.23
CA THR A 28 -10.03 -8.41 -8.59
C THR A 28 -10.77 -9.46 -7.78
N ASN A 29 -10.99 -9.18 -6.50
CA ASN A 29 -11.53 -10.12 -5.51
C ASN A 29 -10.72 -11.42 -5.32
N PRO A 30 -9.37 -11.42 -5.36
CA PRO A 30 -8.62 -12.57 -4.87
C PRO A 30 -8.78 -12.69 -3.34
N SER A 31 -8.67 -13.90 -2.80
CA SER A 31 -8.46 -14.04 -1.36
C SER A 31 -7.09 -13.46 -1.01
N ASP A 32 -6.03 -13.96 -1.68
CA ASP A 32 -4.63 -13.56 -1.50
C ASP A 32 -3.91 -13.45 -2.85
N VAL A 33 -2.89 -12.59 -2.90
CA VAL A 33 -1.99 -12.44 -4.05
C VAL A 33 -0.55 -12.55 -3.59
N THR A 34 0.21 -13.48 -4.18
CA THR A 34 1.66 -13.59 -3.97
C THR A 34 2.38 -13.59 -5.31
N THR A 35 3.34 -12.69 -5.50
CA THR A 35 4.09 -12.56 -6.76
C THR A 35 5.58 -12.30 -6.54
N THR A 36 6.40 -12.70 -7.51
CA THR A 36 7.86 -12.49 -7.47
C THR A 36 8.36 -12.10 -8.86
N ASN A 37 9.10 -10.99 -8.94
CA ASN A 37 9.57 -10.35 -10.17
C ASN A 37 8.46 -10.01 -11.20
N PRO A 38 7.26 -9.53 -10.80
CA PRO A 38 6.34 -8.96 -11.78
C PRO A 38 6.94 -7.70 -12.41
N SER A 39 6.40 -7.29 -13.55
CA SER A 39 6.57 -5.89 -13.99
C SER A 39 5.73 -5.04 -13.05
N ASP A 40 4.41 -5.05 -13.23
CA ASP A 40 3.49 -4.30 -12.36
C ASP A 40 2.48 -5.22 -11.67
N VAL A 41 2.00 -4.81 -10.49
CA VAL A 41 0.93 -5.50 -9.76
C VAL A 41 -0.21 -4.53 -9.48
N THR A 42 -1.41 -4.86 -9.94
CA THR A 42 -2.65 -4.15 -9.61
C THR A 42 -3.63 -5.12 -8.95
N THR A 43 -4.01 -4.84 -7.70
CA THR A 43 -4.95 -5.69 -6.95
C THR A 43 -6.09 -4.86 -6.37
N THR A 44 -7.32 -5.35 -6.53
CA THR A 44 -8.52 -4.74 -5.92
C THR A 44 -9.27 -5.77 -5.08
N ASN A 45 -9.64 -5.39 -3.85
CA ASN A 45 -10.37 -6.20 -2.88
C ASN A 45 -9.67 -7.53 -2.57
N SER A 46 -8.58 -7.49 -1.80
CA SER A 46 -7.84 -8.69 -1.36
C SER A 46 -7.82 -8.74 0.16
N SER A 47 -7.61 -9.92 0.73
CA SER A 47 -7.18 -10.01 2.13
C SER A 47 -5.72 -9.59 2.17
N ASP A 48 -4.85 -10.38 1.53
CA ASP A 48 -3.40 -10.14 1.59
C ASP A 48 -2.78 -9.96 0.20
N VAL A 49 -1.79 -9.07 0.10
CA VAL A 49 -0.96 -8.88 -1.10
C VAL A 49 0.51 -8.90 -0.71
N THR A 50 1.27 -9.88 -1.20
CA THR A 50 2.71 -10.01 -1.00
C THR A 50 3.45 -9.99 -2.33
N THR A 51 4.32 -9.00 -2.53
CA THR A 51 5.04 -8.81 -3.79
C THR A 51 6.52 -8.58 -3.56
N THR A 52 7.37 -9.29 -4.33
CA THR A 52 8.83 -9.14 -4.27
C THR A 52 9.41 -8.74 -5.62
N ASN A 53 10.27 -7.72 -5.63
CA ASN A 53 10.91 -7.13 -6.81
C ASN A 53 9.94 -6.72 -7.95
N PRO A 54 8.81 -6.05 -7.66
CA PRO A 54 8.02 -5.43 -8.71
C PRO A 54 8.74 -4.18 -9.25
N SER A 55 8.37 -3.72 -10.44
CA SER A 55 8.51 -2.31 -10.76
C SER A 55 7.50 -1.53 -9.91
N ASP A 56 6.20 -1.68 -10.19
CA ASP A 56 5.18 -0.92 -9.47
C ASP A 56 4.12 -1.82 -8.80
N VAL A 57 3.58 -1.36 -7.65
CA VAL A 57 2.45 -2.00 -6.96
C VAL A 57 1.35 -0.99 -6.70
N THR A 58 0.15 -1.28 -7.19
CA THR A 58 -1.08 -0.55 -6.89
C THR A 58 -2.09 -1.47 -6.21
N THR A 59 -2.55 -1.10 -5.01
CA THR A 59 -3.60 -1.85 -4.31
C THR A 59 -4.76 -0.96 -3.87
N THR A 60 -5.97 -1.52 -3.86
CA THR A 60 -7.17 -0.84 -3.37
C THR A 60 -8.02 -1.82 -2.55
N ASN A 61 -8.39 -1.40 -1.33
CA ASN A 61 -9.16 -2.20 -0.37
C ASN A 61 -8.52 -3.57 -0.09
N SER A 62 -7.21 -3.61 0.12
CA SER A 62 -6.51 -4.82 0.61
C SER A 62 -6.36 -4.73 2.12
N SER A 63 -6.57 -5.81 2.89
CA SER A 63 -6.34 -5.72 4.34
C SER A 63 -4.87 -5.49 4.63
N ASP A 64 -4.00 -6.36 4.14
CA ASP A 64 -2.55 -6.28 4.36
C ASP A 64 -1.78 -6.24 3.04
N VAL A 65 -0.80 -5.33 2.95
CA VAL A 65 0.07 -5.17 1.78
C VAL A 65 1.53 -5.22 2.21
N THR A 66 2.27 -6.22 1.74
CA THR A 66 3.71 -6.38 1.97
C THR A 66 4.46 -6.33 0.65
N THR A 67 5.37 -5.36 0.49
CA THR A 67 6.15 -5.21 -0.74
C THR A 67 7.64 -5.06 -0.45
N THR A 68 8.48 -5.79 -1.19
CA THR A 68 9.95 -5.74 -1.04
C THR A 68 10.63 -5.38 -2.36
N ASN A 69 11.53 -4.41 -2.30
CA ASN A 69 12.27 -3.83 -3.44
C ASN A 69 11.39 -3.36 -4.62
N PRO A 70 10.27 -2.62 -4.39
CA PRO A 70 9.56 -1.96 -5.47
C PRO A 70 10.32 -0.73 -5.97
N SER A 71 10.02 -0.28 -7.19
CA SER A 71 10.23 1.13 -7.52
C SER A 71 9.18 1.95 -6.76
N ASP A 72 7.90 1.77 -7.08
CA ASP A 72 6.81 2.54 -6.48
C ASP A 72 5.71 1.67 -5.86
N VAL A 73 5.14 2.15 -4.75
CA VAL A 73 3.97 1.52 -4.10
C VAL A 73 2.88 2.56 -3.88
N THR A 74 1.71 2.32 -4.45
CA THR A 74 0.49 3.10 -4.21
C THR A 74 -0.58 2.23 -3.59
N THR A 75 -1.10 2.63 -2.43
CA THR A 75 -2.17 1.88 -1.73
C THR A 75 -3.31 2.80 -1.29
N THR A 76 -4.54 2.30 -1.38
CA THR A 76 -5.75 3.02 -0.96
C THR A 76 -6.65 2.14 -0.10
N ASN A 77 -7.03 2.67 1.07
CA ASN A 77 -7.79 1.99 2.11
C ASN A 77 -7.21 0.63 2.56
N PRO A 78 -5.89 0.49 2.79
CA PRO A 78 -5.38 -0.71 3.44
C PRO A 78 -5.65 -0.69 4.94
N SER A 79 -5.65 -1.86 5.59
CA SER A 79 -5.48 -1.88 7.06
C SER A 79 -4.00 -1.61 7.38
N ASN A 80 -3.10 -2.45 6.85
CA ASN A 80 -1.67 -2.35 7.10
C ASN A 80 -0.85 -2.33 5.80
N VAL A 81 0.19 -1.49 5.77
CA VAL A 81 1.17 -1.46 4.68
C VAL A 81 2.57 -1.64 5.23
N THR A 82 3.30 -2.63 4.74
CA THR A 82 4.73 -2.82 5.01
C THR A 82 5.51 -2.76 3.71
N THR A 83 6.50 -1.88 3.63
CA THR A 83 7.34 -1.73 2.42
C THR A 83 8.81 -1.63 2.76
N THR A 84 9.65 -2.39 2.07
CA THR A 84 11.11 -2.42 2.28
C THR A 84 11.85 -2.09 0.99
N ASN A 85 12.80 -1.15 1.08
CA ASN A 85 13.59 -0.63 -0.03
C ASN A 85 12.77 -0.10 -1.24
N PRO A 86 11.69 0.69 -1.04
CA PRO A 86 11.03 1.36 -2.16
C PRO A 86 11.83 2.57 -2.63
N SER A 87 11.59 3.02 -3.87
CA SER A 87 11.90 4.42 -4.20
C SER A 87 10.85 5.31 -3.54
N ASP A 88 9.58 5.14 -3.91
CA ASP A 88 8.48 5.95 -3.39
C ASP A 88 7.33 5.09 -2.82
N VAL A 89 6.69 5.59 -1.76
CA VAL A 89 5.47 5.01 -1.17
C VAL A 89 4.41 6.08 -1.03
N ASN A 90 3.23 5.84 -1.60
CA ASN A 90 2.06 6.69 -1.45
C ASN A 90 0.88 5.89 -0.88
N THR A 91 0.39 6.28 0.30
CA THR A 91 -0.64 5.53 1.01
C THR A 91 -1.78 6.44 1.47
N THR A 92 -3.03 6.05 1.19
CA THR A 92 -4.23 6.82 1.56
C THR A 92 -5.18 5.99 2.40
N ASN A 93 -5.61 6.55 3.54
CA ASN A 93 -6.46 5.92 4.56
C ASN A 93 -5.96 4.54 5.07
N PRO A 94 -4.67 4.37 5.38
CA PRO A 94 -4.21 3.18 6.11
C PRO A 94 -4.67 3.25 7.57
N SER A 95 -4.71 2.11 8.27
CA SER A 95 -4.56 2.15 9.73
C SER A 95 -3.09 2.38 10.07
N ASP A 96 -2.23 1.48 9.59
CA ASP A 96 -0.79 1.49 9.91
C ASP A 96 0.08 1.45 8.65
N VAL A 97 1.18 2.21 8.67
CA VAL A 97 2.21 2.20 7.61
C VAL A 97 3.60 1.98 8.22
N THR A 98 4.31 0.96 7.75
CA THR A 98 5.71 0.72 8.06
C THR A 98 6.55 0.75 6.79
N THR A 99 7.58 1.60 6.75
CA THR A 99 8.50 1.69 5.60
C THR A 99 9.96 1.74 6.03
N THR A 100 10.82 1.00 5.33
CA THR A 100 12.28 0.96 5.59
C THR A 100 13.06 1.26 4.32
N ASN A 101 14.06 2.15 4.41
CA ASN A 101 14.98 2.55 3.34
C ASN A 101 14.26 3.06 2.08
N SER A 102 13.51 4.15 2.21
CA SER A 102 12.76 4.78 1.11
C SER A 102 13.40 6.08 0.66
N SER A 103 13.17 6.48 -0.59
CA SER A 103 13.43 7.88 -0.97
C SER A 103 12.32 8.77 -0.41
N ASN A 104 11.06 8.51 -0.78
CA ASN A 104 9.92 9.30 -0.32
C ASN A 104 8.81 8.44 0.28
N VAL A 105 8.20 8.91 1.37
CA VAL A 105 6.96 8.35 1.94
C VAL A 105 5.91 9.46 2.04
N THR A 106 4.84 9.34 1.27
CA THR A 106 3.66 10.19 1.39
C THR A 106 2.49 9.39 1.97
N THR A 107 1.91 9.88 3.06
CA THR A 107 0.74 9.22 3.68
C THR A 107 -0.36 10.22 4.05
N THR A 108 -1.60 9.88 3.71
CA THR A 108 -2.78 10.67 4.06
C THR A 108 -3.73 9.87 4.93
N LYS A 109 -4.12 10.42 6.09
CA LYS A 109 -5.09 9.87 7.04
C LYS A 109 -4.70 8.49 7.58
N SER A 110 -3.61 8.42 8.33
CA SER A 110 -3.17 7.20 9.04
C SER A 110 -3.51 7.26 10.52
N SER A 111 -3.67 6.13 11.17
CA SER A 111 -3.51 6.08 12.63
C SER A 111 -2.02 6.22 12.93
N ASP A 112 -1.21 5.25 12.51
CA ASP A 112 0.20 5.16 12.89
C ASP A 112 1.11 5.05 11.66
N ILE A 113 2.23 5.77 11.69
CA ILE A 113 3.28 5.72 10.65
C ILE A 113 4.62 5.47 11.31
N THR A 114 5.33 4.44 10.88
CA THR A 114 6.73 4.16 11.24
C THR A 114 7.61 4.12 10.01
N THR A 115 8.66 4.94 10.00
CA THR A 115 9.59 5.03 8.86
C THR A 115 11.04 5.00 9.36
N THR A 116 11.90 4.23 8.68
CA THR A 116 13.34 4.12 9.03
C THR A 116 14.20 4.37 7.81
N ASN A 117 15.16 5.28 7.94
CA ASN A 117 16.03 5.75 6.85
C ASN A 117 15.30 6.25 5.58
N PRO A 118 14.22 7.07 5.70
CA PRO A 118 13.69 7.75 4.52
C PRO A 118 14.61 8.91 4.10
N SER A 119 14.56 9.34 2.84
CA SER A 119 15.03 10.69 2.53
C SER A 119 13.98 11.70 3.00
N ASP A 120 12.76 11.61 2.46
CA ASP A 120 11.66 12.52 2.77
C ASP A 120 10.42 11.77 3.29
N VAL A 121 9.73 12.37 4.26
CA VAL A 121 8.42 11.88 4.75
C VAL A 121 7.42 13.04 4.75
N ASN A 122 6.31 12.87 4.04
CA ASN A 122 5.21 13.84 4.02
C ASN A 122 3.91 13.17 4.51
N THR A 123 3.33 13.71 5.59
CA THR A 123 2.11 13.15 6.16
C THR A 123 1.02 14.20 6.31
N THR A 124 -0.23 13.79 6.10
CA THR A 124 -1.40 14.65 6.29
C THR A 124 -2.46 13.93 7.11
N ASN A 125 -2.90 14.53 8.24
CA ASN A 125 -3.92 14.00 9.15
C ASN A 125 -3.60 12.62 9.72
N SER A 126 -2.33 12.37 10.07
CA SER A 126 -1.92 11.12 10.73
C SER A 126 -1.82 11.31 12.24
N SER A 127 -2.28 10.34 13.04
CA SER A 127 -2.32 10.50 14.50
C SER A 127 -0.91 10.44 15.11
N ASP A 128 -0.16 9.38 14.82
CA ASP A 128 1.20 9.18 15.29
C ASP A 128 2.17 8.97 14.12
N VAL A 129 3.30 9.68 14.14
CA VAL A 129 4.37 9.60 13.12
C VAL A 129 5.72 9.44 13.79
N ASN A 130 6.33 8.27 13.62
CA ASN A 130 7.66 7.94 14.10
C ASN A 130 8.62 7.77 12.92
N THR A 131 9.64 8.62 12.86
CA THR A 131 10.63 8.62 11.78
C THR A 131 12.04 8.57 12.34
N THR A 132 12.82 7.57 11.93
CA THR A 132 14.22 7.42 12.32
C THR A 132 15.15 7.71 11.15
N ASN A 133 16.13 8.59 11.38
CA ASN A 133 17.15 8.99 10.39
C ASN A 133 16.59 9.54 9.05
N PRO A 134 15.63 10.49 9.06
CA PRO A 134 15.18 11.18 7.85
C PRO A 134 16.18 12.25 7.39
N SER A 135 16.11 12.62 6.11
CA SER A 135 16.65 13.92 5.66
C SER A 135 15.65 15.04 5.93
N ASP A 136 14.35 14.83 5.65
CA ASP A 136 13.26 15.77 5.92
C ASP A 136 11.96 15.06 6.37
N VAL A 137 11.16 15.74 7.19
CA VAL A 137 9.84 15.30 7.64
C VAL A 137 8.87 16.48 7.68
N THR A 138 7.79 16.39 6.92
CA THR A 138 6.66 17.33 6.92
C THR A 138 5.37 16.64 7.39
N THR A 139 4.67 17.24 8.35
CA THR A 139 3.39 16.75 8.86
C THR A 139 2.36 17.88 8.90
N VAL A 140 1.21 17.68 8.26
CA VAL A 140 0.12 18.67 8.17
C VAL A 140 -1.15 18.12 8.81
N PHE A 141 -1.78 18.89 9.69
CA PHE A 141 -3.10 18.60 10.23
C PHE A 141 -4.13 19.61 9.70
N LEU A 142 -5.14 19.11 8.99
CA LEU A 142 -6.26 19.90 8.49
C LEU A 142 -7.41 19.84 9.50
N LEU A 143 -7.61 20.91 10.28
CA LEU A 143 -8.82 21.03 11.10
C LEU A 143 -10.02 21.35 10.20
N THR A 144 -11.06 20.50 10.21
CA THR A 144 -12.37 20.89 9.67
C THR A 144 -12.99 22.00 10.54
N LEU A 145 -13.06 23.22 10.01
CA LEU A 145 -13.75 24.33 10.66
C LEU A 145 -15.27 24.15 10.56
N GLN A 146 -15.90 23.54 11.57
CA GLN A 146 -17.37 23.45 11.66
C GLN A 146 -17.93 24.81 12.13
N LEU A 147 -18.29 25.68 11.17
CA LEU A 147 -18.89 26.99 11.46
C LEU A 147 -20.31 26.80 12.03
N HIS A 148 -20.45 26.82 13.35
CA HIS A 148 -21.76 26.90 14.00
C HIS A 148 -22.31 28.34 13.80
N LEU A 149 -23.15 28.55 12.79
CA LEU A 149 -23.93 29.79 12.69
C LEU A 149 -24.98 29.82 13.81
N VAL A 150 -24.67 30.49 14.91
CA VAL A 150 -25.70 30.98 15.83
C VAL A 150 -26.35 32.18 15.14
N LYS A 151 -27.56 32.00 14.60
CA LYS A 151 -28.40 33.13 14.21
C LYS A 151 -28.66 33.96 15.48
N LYS A 152 -28.17 35.19 15.50
CA LYS A 152 -28.58 36.19 16.48
C LYS A 152 -29.84 36.84 15.91
N ASP A 153 -30.88 36.90 16.74
CA ASP A 153 -32.23 37.42 16.42
C ASP A 153 -32.21 38.77 15.70
#